data_AF-A0A5P9FEM6-F1
#
_entry.id   AF-A0A5P9FEM6-F1
#
_cell.length_a   1.000
_cell.length_b   1.000
_cell.length_c   1.000
_cell.angle_alpha   90.00
_cell.angle_beta   90.00
_cell.angle_gamma   90.00
#
_symmetry.space_group_name_H-M   'P 1'
#
loop_
_entity.id
_entity.type
_entity.pdbx_description
1 polymer ?
#
loop_
_entity_poly.entity_id
_entity_poly.type
_entity_poly.pdbx_seq_one_letter_code
_entity_poly.pdbx_strand_id
1 'polypeptide(L)'
;MTLRLFIFVFSSILLSAEVMLADPLPPEWQVKRDEGNLLTDHACKGSGYADKKFWRKVEEGDAVLMNNVNWLRTNCGRSEIISGEEAWEYMRKSADLGYPIAQKNLGMVMLTTGKYGVGKQPERGAELLESAARGGFGVAALELSELLIDGDVLPRDIGKAKELFEIAQRENMKGDQFRIVRAKLNRIENEEAESGSTVVEAAANSQTGRDDIAAEAIFADLKEQFGEGFGADTGYLENSDVYYFSHCSATSFGKLAVFRLQQGGEAQIWSDESACVNGVDETDVNSDGEPEIRYYTQGGGSGFYSASVSFLHWPQGDPQPKKGLKYETYAYSWWDGLYAQYGYDKGVASLMVTTTRELVEGPSCEWDEYCPSRPKDAECRAAIRCPVTVEKKLFVAGEDAPYPDVLRGEREWERFVRDVYEGTGFRLANKDAPEGIIGASLSPLEKVLDTAEGEQPGEVSKARKDLISDWLN
;
A
#
# COMPACT_ATOMS: atom_id res chain seq x y z
N MET A 1 34.76 45.27 -18.75
CA MET A 1 34.04 45.71 -17.54
C MET A 1 33.08 44.60 -17.16
N THR A 2 33.27 43.96 -16.01
CA THR A 2 32.65 42.67 -15.67
C THR A 2 31.49 42.88 -14.71
N LEU A 3 30.29 42.36 -15.05
CA LEU A 3 29.13 42.38 -14.17
C LEU A 3 28.84 40.96 -13.69
N ARG A 4 29.05 40.68 -12.40
CA ARG A 4 28.66 39.41 -11.77
C ARG A 4 27.22 39.51 -11.28
N LEU A 5 26.36 38.60 -11.72
CA LEU A 5 25.03 38.42 -11.16
C LEU A 5 25.10 37.34 -10.07
N PHE A 6 24.87 37.70 -8.81
CA PHE A 6 24.69 36.73 -7.73
C PHE A 6 23.23 36.27 -7.71
N ILE A 7 23.00 34.96 -7.89
CA ILE A 7 21.70 34.34 -7.65
C ILE A 7 21.66 33.94 -6.17
N PHE A 8 20.68 34.47 -5.43
CA PHE A 8 20.40 34.03 -4.07
C PHE A 8 19.72 32.66 -4.12
N VAL A 9 20.37 31.64 -3.57
CA VAL A 9 19.72 30.36 -3.28
C VAL A 9 18.85 30.56 -2.04
N PHE A 10 17.53 30.58 -2.22
CA PHE A 10 16.61 30.40 -1.10
C PHE A 10 16.76 28.96 -0.60
N SER A 11 17.32 28.80 0.60
CA SER A 11 17.32 27.51 1.29
C SER A 11 15.91 27.23 1.80
N SER A 12 15.11 26.58 0.96
CA SER A 12 13.81 26.02 1.36
C SER A 12 14.07 24.90 2.35
N ILE A 13 14.05 25.22 3.64
CA ILE A 13 13.98 24.23 4.71
C ILE A 13 12.65 23.50 4.53
N LEU A 14 12.71 22.31 3.92
CA LEU A 14 11.63 21.35 4.01
C LEU A 14 11.52 20.95 5.48
N LEU A 15 10.56 21.54 6.19
CA LEU A 15 9.96 20.84 7.32
C LEU A 15 9.37 19.56 6.75
N SER A 16 10.08 18.46 6.95
CA SER A 16 9.48 17.13 6.93
C SER A 16 8.42 17.13 8.03
N ALA A 17 7.18 17.41 7.64
CA ALA A 17 6.03 17.12 8.47
C ALA A 17 5.99 15.59 8.63
N GLU A 18 6.57 15.12 9.73
CA GLU A 18 6.37 13.74 10.17
C GLU A 18 4.86 13.52 10.23
N VAL A 19 4.36 12.63 9.37
CA VAL A 19 2.95 12.24 9.42
C VAL A 19 2.76 11.62 10.79
N MET A 20 1.96 12.28 11.64
CA MET A 20 1.61 11.77 12.96
C MET A 20 0.75 10.51 12.77
N LEU A 21 1.44 9.38 12.63
CA LEU A 21 0.88 8.03 12.65
C LEU A 21 0.14 7.88 13.97
N ALA A 22 -1.18 7.86 13.91
CA ALA A 22 -2.03 7.84 15.08
C ALA A 22 -1.79 6.56 15.89
N ASP A 23 -1.43 6.71 17.17
CA ASP A 23 -1.08 5.67 18.15
C ASP A 23 -1.58 4.26 17.76
N PRO A 24 -0.71 3.29 17.42
CA PRO A 24 -1.16 1.99 16.90
C PRO A 24 -2.02 1.26 17.94
N LEU A 25 -3.17 0.76 17.49
CA LEU A 25 -4.14 0.03 18.31
C LEU A 25 -4.25 -1.44 17.90
N PRO A 26 -4.72 -2.31 18.83
CA PRO A 26 -5.23 -3.64 18.50
C PRO A 26 -6.27 -3.59 17.36
N PRO A 27 -6.32 -4.58 16.44
CA PRO A 27 -7.19 -4.53 15.27
C PRO A 27 -8.67 -4.27 15.56
N GLU A 28 -9.20 -4.86 16.64
CA GLU A 28 -10.60 -4.71 17.08
C GLU A 28 -10.94 -3.33 17.65
N TRP A 29 -9.93 -2.52 17.95
CA TRP A 29 -10.06 -1.10 18.29
C TRP A 29 -9.64 -0.19 17.15
N GLN A 30 -8.70 -0.61 16.31
CA GLN A 30 -8.22 0.15 15.15
C GLN A 30 -9.36 0.41 14.14
N VAL A 31 -10.09 -0.63 13.72
CA VAL A 31 -11.22 -0.48 12.78
C VAL A 31 -12.31 0.44 13.35
N LYS A 32 -12.66 0.26 14.63
CA LYS A 32 -13.64 1.11 15.32
C LYS A 32 -13.15 2.55 15.45
N ARG A 33 -11.85 2.76 15.70
CA ARG A 33 -11.23 4.08 15.75
C ARG A 33 -11.38 4.78 14.42
N ASP A 34 -11.10 4.10 13.32
CA ASP A 34 -11.05 4.74 12.01
C ASP A 34 -12.48 5.07 11.52
N GLU A 35 -13.45 4.18 11.71
CA GLU A 35 -14.89 4.48 11.54
C GLU A 35 -15.34 5.67 12.40
N GLY A 36 -14.97 5.66 13.69
CA GLY A 36 -15.39 6.66 14.65
C GLY A 36 -14.77 8.03 14.39
N ASN A 37 -13.48 8.06 14.04
CA ASN A 37 -12.76 9.26 13.64
C ASN A 37 -13.37 9.84 12.36
N LEU A 38 -13.65 9.03 11.34
CA LEU A 38 -14.33 9.47 10.13
C LEU A 38 -15.67 10.15 10.48
N LEU A 39 -16.55 9.47 11.22
CA LEU A 39 -17.85 10.04 11.62
C LEU A 39 -17.70 11.32 12.47
N THR A 40 -16.69 11.39 13.32
CA THR A 40 -16.34 12.58 14.11
C THR A 40 -15.97 13.74 13.17
N ASP A 41 -15.15 13.50 12.16
CA ASP A 41 -14.71 14.47 11.17
C ASP A 41 -15.89 15.02 10.34
N HIS A 42 -16.87 14.18 9.99
CA HIS A 42 -18.07 14.60 9.27
C HIS A 42 -19.06 15.38 10.16
N ALA A 43 -19.17 15.04 11.44
CA ALA A 43 -19.89 15.85 12.43
C ALA A 43 -19.20 17.21 12.69
N CYS A 44 -17.86 17.23 12.70
CA CYS A 44 -17.04 18.43 12.83
C CYS A 44 -17.31 19.42 11.68
N LYS A 45 -17.37 18.92 10.45
CA LYS A 45 -17.59 19.69 9.21
C LYS A 45 -19.05 20.16 9.01
N GLY A 46 -19.93 19.94 9.98
CA GLY A 46 -21.30 20.48 9.99
C GLY A 46 -22.34 19.67 9.21
N SER A 47 -22.06 18.40 8.86
CA SER A 47 -23.09 17.53 8.26
C SER A 47 -24.19 17.23 9.29
N GLY A 48 -25.37 17.80 9.10
CA GLY A 48 -26.54 17.65 9.99
C GLY A 48 -27.13 16.23 10.06
N TYR A 49 -26.63 15.30 9.24
CA TYR A 49 -26.86 13.85 9.39
C TYR A 49 -25.74 13.19 10.21
N ALA A 50 -24.47 13.49 9.90
CA ALA A 50 -23.32 12.93 10.63
C ALA A 50 -23.33 13.34 12.10
N ASP A 51 -23.69 14.59 12.42
CA ASP A 51 -23.82 15.08 13.81
C ASP A 51 -24.89 14.30 14.60
N LYS A 52 -26.06 14.05 14.00
CA LYS A 52 -27.12 13.23 14.62
C LYS A 52 -26.69 11.77 14.78
N LYS A 53 -25.99 11.21 13.78
CA LYS A 53 -25.47 9.82 13.80
C LYS A 53 -24.36 9.67 14.85
N PHE A 54 -23.52 10.69 15.04
CA PHE A 54 -22.50 10.77 16.09
C PHE A 54 -23.16 10.73 17.46
N TRP A 55 -24.07 11.66 17.76
CA TRP A 55 -24.68 11.74 19.10
C TRP A 55 -25.51 10.50 19.43
N ARG A 56 -26.27 9.96 18.46
CA ARG A 56 -26.99 8.71 18.67
C ARG A 56 -26.06 7.53 18.98
N LYS A 57 -24.91 7.40 18.30
CA LYS A 57 -23.93 6.35 18.66
C LYS A 57 -23.27 6.59 20.03
N VAL A 58 -23.06 7.84 20.43
CA VAL A 58 -22.59 8.19 21.80
C VAL A 58 -23.62 7.79 22.86
N GLU A 59 -24.92 7.96 22.58
CA GLU A 59 -26.02 7.47 23.43
C GLU A 59 -26.13 5.93 23.44
N GLU A 60 -25.88 5.28 22.28
CA GLU A 60 -25.87 3.82 22.10
C GLU A 60 -24.70 3.10 22.79
N GLY A 61 -23.67 3.83 23.25
CA GLY A 61 -22.51 3.24 23.96
C GLY A 61 -21.21 3.12 23.14
N ASP A 62 -21.07 3.83 22.02
CA ASP A 62 -19.86 3.77 21.19
C ASP A 62 -18.67 4.43 21.91
N ALA A 63 -17.78 3.59 22.47
CA ALA A 63 -16.65 4.03 23.27
C ALA A 63 -15.66 4.93 22.51
N VAL A 64 -15.46 4.71 21.20
CA VAL A 64 -14.57 5.56 20.39
C VAL A 64 -15.17 6.96 20.28
N LEU A 65 -16.46 7.05 19.98
CA LEU A 65 -17.12 8.34 19.82
C LEU A 65 -17.26 9.09 21.15
N MET A 66 -17.43 8.38 22.27
CA MET A 66 -17.36 8.97 23.61
C MET A 66 -16.00 9.63 23.89
N ASN A 67 -14.87 9.01 23.52
CA ASN A 67 -13.55 9.65 23.58
C ASN A 67 -13.50 10.89 22.66
N ASN A 68 -14.06 10.77 21.45
CA ASN A 68 -14.02 11.82 20.44
C ASN A 68 -14.91 13.04 20.75
N VAL A 69 -15.81 12.97 21.74
CA VAL A 69 -16.53 14.17 22.26
C VAL A 69 -15.55 15.26 22.68
N ASN A 70 -14.44 14.90 23.35
CA ASN A 70 -13.41 15.88 23.73
C ASN A 70 -12.65 16.46 22.52
N TRP A 71 -12.54 15.70 21.43
CA TRP A 71 -11.96 16.18 20.17
C TRP A 71 -12.90 17.15 19.46
N LEU A 72 -14.21 16.83 19.34
CA LEU A 72 -15.22 17.76 18.80
C LEU A 72 -15.25 19.07 19.59
N ARG A 73 -15.28 18.96 20.92
CA ARG A 73 -15.25 20.10 21.84
C ARG A 73 -14.07 21.03 21.57
N THR A 74 -12.89 20.48 21.31
CA THR A 74 -11.64 21.23 21.23
C THR A 74 -11.35 21.76 19.82
N ASN A 75 -11.68 21.01 18.77
CA ASN A 75 -11.26 21.32 17.39
C ASN A 75 -12.38 21.85 16.49
N CYS A 76 -13.66 21.64 16.85
CA CYS A 76 -14.81 21.91 15.97
C CYS A 76 -15.70 23.07 16.44
N GLY A 77 -15.16 23.98 17.25
CA GLY A 77 -15.91 25.12 17.81
C GLY A 77 -17.02 24.74 18.80
N ARG A 78 -17.12 23.47 19.22
CA ARG A 78 -18.19 22.99 20.12
C ARG A 78 -17.95 23.33 21.61
N SER A 79 -16.88 24.05 21.94
CA SER A 79 -16.48 24.41 23.31
C SER A 79 -17.47 25.30 24.07
N GLU A 80 -18.35 26.01 23.36
CA GLU A 80 -19.42 26.82 23.96
C GLU A 80 -20.66 25.99 24.36
N ILE A 81 -20.81 24.78 23.80
CA ILE A 81 -21.99 23.91 24.00
C ILE A 81 -21.68 22.53 24.59
N ILE A 82 -20.40 22.13 24.67
CA ILE A 82 -19.94 20.94 25.39
C ILE A 82 -18.98 21.39 26.49
N SER A 83 -19.33 21.18 27.75
CA SER A 83 -18.48 21.64 28.86
C SER A 83 -17.20 20.80 29.00
N GLY A 84 -16.20 21.35 29.70
CA GLY A 84 -14.95 20.63 29.96
C GLY A 84 -15.18 19.35 30.77
N GLU A 85 -16.01 19.43 31.81
CA GLU A 85 -16.29 18.30 32.71
C GLU A 85 -17.13 17.23 32.00
N GLU A 86 -18.12 17.63 31.19
CA GLU A 86 -18.93 16.75 30.35
C GLU A 86 -18.09 15.96 29.32
N ALA A 87 -17.16 16.62 28.63
CA ALA A 87 -16.28 15.93 27.68
C ALA A 87 -15.39 14.88 28.38
N TRP A 88 -15.00 15.12 29.63
CA TRP A 88 -14.25 14.16 30.45
C TRP A 88 -15.13 13.10 31.13
N GLU A 89 -16.43 13.35 31.31
CA GLU A 89 -17.43 12.34 31.68
C GLU A 89 -17.61 11.30 30.56
N TYR A 90 -17.69 11.73 29.30
CA TYR A 90 -17.67 10.80 28.16
C TYR A 90 -16.32 10.07 28.03
N MET A 91 -15.19 10.76 28.25
CA MET A 91 -13.86 10.12 28.30
C MET A 91 -13.79 9.02 29.38
N ARG A 92 -14.39 9.24 30.57
CA ARG A 92 -14.44 8.22 31.63
C ARG A 92 -15.26 7.00 31.20
N LYS A 93 -16.47 7.21 30.66
CA LYS A 93 -17.31 6.11 30.13
C LYS A 93 -16.60 5.32 29.03
N SER A 94 -15.85 5.99 28.15
CA SER A 94 -15.02 5.35 27.14
C SER A 94 -13.91 4.47 27.73
N ALA A 95 -13.24 4.95 28.80
CA ALA A 95 -12.23 4.18 29.53
C ALA A 95 -12.83 2.98 30.30
N ASP A 96 -14.01 3.15 30.89
CA ASP A 96 -14.76 2.09 31.58
C ASP A 96 -15.25 1.00 30.59
N LEU A 97 -15.54 1.39 29.34
CA LEU A 97 -15.84 0.49 28.21
C LEU A 97 -14.60 -0.17 27.57
N GLY A 98 -13.40 0.08 28.12
CA GLY A 98 -12.18 -0.60 27.71
C GLY A 98 -11.42 0.02 26.53
N TYR A 99 -11.78 1.21 26.04
CA TYR A 99 -11.07 1.81 24.90
C TYR A 99 -9.65 2.27 25.29
N PRO A 100 -8.57 1.72 24.70
CA PRO A 100 -7.23 1.94 25.26
C PRO A 100 -6.73 3.39 25.23
N ILE A 101 -7.12 4.16 24.21
CA ILE A 101 -6.78 5.60 24.12
C ILE A 101 -7.45 6.39 25.25
N ALA A 102 -8.70 6.08 25.61
CA ALA A 102 -9.39 6.75 26.71
C ALA A 102 -8.82 6.34 28.07
N GLN A 103 -8.50 5.06 28.27
CA GLN A 103 -7.82 4.59 29.47
C GLN A 103 -6.46 5.29 29.64
N LYS A 104 -5.67 5.38 28.57
CA LYS A 104 -4.39 6.10 28.54
C LYS A 104 -4.53 7.59 28.86
N ASN A 105 -5.45 8.29 28.17
CA ASN A 105 -5.67 9.73 28.38
C ASN A 105 -6.17 10.05 29.80
N LEU A 106 -7.07 9.23 30.34
CA LEU A 106 -7.58 9.38 31.71
C LEU A 106 -6.48 9.07 32.75
N GLY A 107 -5.73 7.98 32.55
CA GLY A 107 -4.63 7.60 33.43
C GLY A 107 -3.53 8.66 33.50
N MET A 108 -3.11 9.18 32.35
CA MET A 108 -2.12 10.27 32.30
C MET A 108 -2.63 11.58 32.93
N VAL A 109 -3.92 11.91 32.86
CA VAL A 109 -4.47 13.04 33.62
C VAL A 109 -4.44 12.77 35.13
N MET A 110 -4.81 11.57 35.59
CA MET A 110 -4.76 11.19 37.01
C MET A 110 -3.34 11.22 37.59
N LEU A 111 -2.34 10.82 36.81
CA LEU A 111 -0.92 10.91 37.17
C LEU A 111 -0.43 12.37 37.22
N THR A 112 -0.64 13.12 36.14
CA THR A 112 0.09 14.37 35.89
C THR A 112 -0.59 15.63 36.43
N THR A 113 -1.91 15.79 36.27
CA THR A 113 -2.57 17.12 36.41
C THR A 113 -3.89 17.14 37.17
N GLY A 114 -4.70 16.07 37.13
CA GLY A 114 -5.99 15.99 37.80
C GLY A 114 -7.06 17.00 37.34
N LYS A 115 -6.90 17.57 36.14
CA LYS A 115 -7.81 18.58 35.56
C LYS A 115 -9.21 18.04 35.28
N TYR A 116 -10.15 18.94 34.96
CA TYR A 116 -11.51 18.62 34.50
C TYR A 116 -12.33 17.74 35.48
N GLY A 117 -12.12 17.93 36.78
CA GLY A 117 -12.81 17.17 37.84
C GLY A 117 -12.24 15.76 38.10
N VAL A 118 -11.23 15.31 37.35
CA VAL A 118 -10.67 13.95 37.46
C VAL A 118 -9.88 13.73 38.77
N GLY A 119 -9.20 14.76 39.27
CA GLY A 119 -8.34 14.68 40.45
C GLY A 119 -7.02 13.93 40.21
N LYS A 120 -6.04 14.10 41.11
CA LYS A 120 -4.78 13.34 41.07
C LYS A 120 -4.91 12.04 41.83
N GLN A 121 -4.66 10.92 41.16
CA GLN A 121 -4.78 9.55 41.69
C GLN A 121 -3.72 8.67 40.99
N PRO A 122 -2.42 8.78 41.34
CA PRO A 122 -1.33 8.16 40.57
C PRO A 122 -1.48 6.65 40.41
N GLU A 123 -1.88 5.95 41.46
CA GLU A 123 -2.06 4.50 41.50
C GLU A 123 -3.18 4.07 40.53
N ARG A 124 -4.33 4.74 40.58
CA ARG A 124 -5.46 4.49 39.66
C ARG A 124 -5.12 4.89 38.21
N GLY A 125 -4.25 5.89 38.03
CA GLY A 125 -3.73 6.26 36.72
C GLY A 125 -2.80 5.21 36.12
N ALA A 126 -1.95 4.59 36.95
CA ALA A 126 -1.12 3.45 36.55
C ALA A 126 -1.98 2.21 36.21
N GLU A 127 -3.00 1.89 37.01
CA GLU A 127 -3.95 0.79 36.73
C GLU A 127 -4.62 0.93 35.34
N LEU A 128 -4.97 2.16 34.94
CA LEU A 128 -5.55 2.45 33.63
C LEU A 128 -4.53 2.30 32.49
N LEU A 129 -3.28 2.74 32.67
CA LEU A 129 -2.20 2.52 31.70
C LEU A 129 -1.87 1.04 31.56
N GLU A 130 -1.78 0.29 32.67
CA GLU A 130 -1.59 -1.16 32.63
C GLU A 130 -2.76 -1.88 31.95
N SER A 131 -4.00 -1.42 32.16
CA SER A 131 -5.18 -1.98 31.49
C SER A 131 -5.07 -1.82 29.97
N ALA A 132 -4.73 -0.62 29.50
CA ALA A 132 -4.51 -0.36 28.08
C ALA A 132 -3.33 -1.17 27.52
N ALA A 133 -2.21 -1.25 28.24
CA ALA A 133 -1.04 -2.04 27.86
C ALA A 133 -1.36 -3.55 27.75
N ARG A 134 -2.05 -4.13 28.75
CA ARG A 134 -2.52 -5.53 28.70
C ARG A 134 -3.54 -5.78 27.58
N GLY A 135 -4.29 -4.75 27.19
CA GLY A 135 -5.15 -4.74 26.02
C GLY A 135 -4.43 -4.61 24.68
N GLY A 136 -3.09 -4.64 24.62
CA GLY A 136 -2.32 -4.53 23.38
C GLY A 136 -2.05 -3.09 22.91
N PHE A 137 -2.20 -2.08 23.77
CA PHE A 137 -1.87 -0.69 23.42
C PHE A 137 -0.44 -0.33 23.80
N GLY A 138 0.49 -0.58 22.88
CA GLY A 138 1.93 -0.40 23.05
C GLY A 138 2.37 1.01 23.52
N VAL A 139 1.60 2.06 23.19
CA VAL A 139 1.85 3.45 23.64
C VAL A 139 1.68 3.58 25.16
N ALA A 140 0.62 3.02 25.75
CA ALA A 140 0.44 3.05 27.20
C ALA A 140 1.50 2.20 27.93
N ALA A 141 1.97 1.12 27.29
CA ALA A 141 3.10 0.32 27.77
C ALA A 141 4.40 1.13 27.80
N LEU A 142 4.71 1.91 26.75
CA LEU A 142 5.89 2.79 26.74
C LEU A 142 5.82 3.89 27.79
N GLU A 143 4.71 4.63 27.86
CA GLU A 143 4.57 5.72 28.83
C GLU A 143 4.68 5.23 30.27
N LEU A 144 4.06 4.09 30.61
CA LEU A 144 4.18 3.51 31.96
C LEU A 144 5.57 2.93 32.21
N SER A 145 6.21 2.30 31.22
CA SER A 145 7.60 1.85 31.32
C SER A 145 8.54 3.02 31.60
N GLU A 146 8.36 4.16 30.94
CA GLU A 146 9.18 5.36 31.15
C GLU A 146 8.98 5.94 32.55
N LEU A 147 7.73 6.09 33.00
CA LEU A 147 7.40 6.58 34.35
C LEU A 147 8.00 5.70 35.46
N LEU A 148 8.03 4.38 35.26
CA LEU A 148 8.61 3.42 36.21
C LEU A 148 10.14 3.31 36.13
N ILE A 149 10.77 3.76 35.04
CA ILE A 149 12.23 3.95 35.00
C ILE A 149 12.61 5.24 35.73
N ASP A 150 11.95 6.34 35.42
CA ASP A 150 12.36 7.67 35.89
C ASP A 150 12.04 7.86 37.38
N GLY A 151 10.88 7.38 37.85
CA GLY A 151 10.55 7.31 39.27
C GLY A 151 9.98 8.59 39.90
N ASP A 152 9.69 9.61 39.10
CA ASP A 152 9.24 10.94 39.58
C ASP A 152 7.77 10.99 40.03
N VAL A 153 6.90 10.18 39.40
CA VAL A 153 5.43 10.20 39.60
C VAL A 153 4.90 8.87 40.16
N LEU A 154 5.65 7.79 39.97
CA LEU A 154 5.40 6.45 40.50
C LEU A 154 6.71 5.93 41.10
N PRO A 155 6.69 5.02 42.10
CA PRO A 155 7.90 4.37 42.59
C PRO A 155 8.65 3.66 41.44
N ARG A 156 9.98 3.83 41.38
CA ARG A 156 10.83 3.21 40.35
C ARG A 156 10.80 1.68 40.45
N ASP A 157 10.39 1.02 39.36
CA ASP A 157 10.38 -0.44 39.21
C ASP A 157 10.89 -0.82 37.81
N ILE A 158 12.15 -1.25 37.76
CA ILE A 158 12.82 -1.65 36.51
C ILE A 158 12.36 -3.03 36.03
N GLY A 159 11.95 -3.93 36.93
CA GLY A 159 11.39 -5.22 36.53
C GLY A 159 10.08 -5.01 35.77
N LYS A 160 9.19 -4.20 36.34
CA LYS A 160 7.92 -3.86 35.72
C LYS A 160 8.08 -3.03 34.45
N ALA A 161 9.06 -2.13 34.41
CA ALA A 161 9.39 -1.40 33.18
C ALA A 161 9.85 -2.34 32.05
N LYS A 162 10.69 -3.36 32.32
CA LYS A 162 11.09 -4.36 31.32
C LYS A 162 9.88 -5.14 30.80
N GLU A 163 8.96 -5.64 31.66
CA GLU A 163 7.71 -6.30 31.22
C GLU A 163 6.87 -5.43 30.28
N LEU A 164 6.71 -4.14 30.60
CA LEU A 164 5.93 -3.20 29.79
C LEU A 164 6.64 -2.87 28.48
N PHE A 165 7.97 -2.79 28.47
CA PHE A 165 8.74 -2.60 27.24
C PHE A 165 8.71 -3.84 26.32
N GLU A 166 8.62 -5.06 26.86
CA GLU A 166 8.34 -6.27 26.07
C GLU A 166 6.96 -6.23 25.41
N ILE A 167 5.94 -5.68 26.09
CA ILE A 167 4.63 -5.42 25.46
C ILE A 167 4.80 -4.45 24.31
N ALA A 168 5.43 -3.29 24.53
CA ALA A 168 5.67 -2.31 23.47
C ALA A 168 6.42 -2.90 22.24
N GLN A 169 7.38 -3.80 22.47
CA GLN A 169 8.08 -4.51 21.39
C GLN A 169 7.15 -5.44 20.60
N ARG A 170 6.28 -6.20 21.28
CA ARG A 170 5.32 -7.13 20.65
C ARG A 170 4.29 -6.38 19.79
N GLU A 171 3.83 -5.23 20.28
CA GLU A 171 2.93 -4.34 19.54
C GLU A 171 3.66 -3.49 18.47
N ASN A 172 4.91 -3.86 18.14
CA ASN A 172 5.74 -3.27 17.08
C ASN A 172 5.97 -1.75 17.21
N MET A 173 6.00 -1.22 18.45
CA MET A 173 6.25 0.19 18.71
C MET A 173 7.60 0.66 18.15
N LYS A 174 7.60 1.87 17.59
CA LYS A 174 8.75 2.53 16.94
C LYS A 174 8.74 4.03 17.30
N GLY A 175 9.72 4.78 16.80
CA GLY A 175 9.85 6.22 17.03
C GLY A 175 10.63 6.57 18.32
N ASP A 176 10.60 7.85 18.69
CA ASP A 176 11.58 8.43 19.60
C ASP A 176 11.44 7.96 21.04
N GLN A 177 10.23 7.91 21.59
CA GLN A 177 10.01 7.39 22.95
C GLN A 177 10.43 5.93 23.07
N PHE A 178 10.15 5.09 22.05
CA PHE A 178 10.62 3.71 22.01
C PHE A 178 12.16 3.62 22.02
N ARG A 179 12.84 4.50 21.27
CA ARG A 179 14.32 4.60 21.27
C ARG A 179 14.86 5.10 22.62
N ILE A 180 14.17 6.04 23.28
CA ILE A 180 14.55 6.58 24.60
C ILE A 180 14.40 5.52 25.69
N VAL A 181 13.25 4.84 25.77
CA VAL A 181 13.02 3.75 26.73
C VAL A 181 14.00 2.60 26.49
N ARG A 182 14.24 2.21 25.23
CA ARG A 182 15.31 1.25 24.88
C ARG A 182 16.67 1.71 25.36
N ALA A 183 17.07 2.96 25.09
CA ALA A 183 18.38 3.47 25.53
C ALA A 183 18.51 3.53 27.06
N LYS A 184 17.43 3.90 27.77
CA LYS A 184 17.36 3.87 29.24
C LYS A 184 17.54 2.44 29.77
N LEU A 185 16.82 1.45 29.22
CA LEU A 185 16.91 0.05 29.64
C LEU A 185 18.24 -0.60 29.26
N ASN A 186 18.69 -0.48 27.99
CA ASN A 186 20.00 -0.97 27.55
C ASN A 186 21.15 -0.37 28.36
N ARG A 187 21.03 0.89 28.81
CA ARG A 187 22.03 1.48 29.71
C ARG A 187 22.05 0.80 31.08
N ILE A 188 20.89 0.57 31.68
CA ILE A 188 20.79 -0.17 32.95
C ILE A 188 21.33 -1.60 32.75
N GLU A 189 21.01 -2.25 31.64
CA GLU A 189 21.50 -3.59 31.32
C GLU A 189 23.00 -3.64 31.04
N ASN A 190 23.61 -2.60 30.47
CA ASN A 190 25.07 -2.51 30.36
C ASN A 190 25.72 -2.18 31.72
N GLU A 191 25.10 -1.34 32.55
CA GLU A 191 25.54 -1.13 33.95
C GLU A 191 25.40 -2.43 34.79
N GLU A 192 24.48 -3.32 34.43
CA GLU A 192 24.34 -4.70 34.95
C GLU A 192 25.36 -5.68 34.31
N ALA A 193 25.62 -5.61 33.00
CA ALA A 193 26.38 -6.60 32.21
C ALA A 193 27.86 -6.27 31.94
N GLU A 194 28.32 -5.04 32.19
CA GLU A 194 29.75 -4.74 32.36
C GLU A 194 30.29 -5.33 33.67
N SER A 195 29.41 -5.80 34.56
CA SER A 195 29.77 -6.76 35.63
C SER A 195 29.86 -8.23 35.14
N GLY A 196 29.75 -8.47 33.83
CA GLY A 196 29.51 -9.77 33.14
C GLY A 196 30.65 -10.36 32.28
N SER A 197 30.61 -10.26 30.94
CA SER A 197 31.42 -11.11 30.01
C SER A 197 31.61 -10.60 28.53
N THR A 198 32.26 -11.41 27.63
CA THR A 198 32.78 -11.02 26.27
C THR A 198 32.95 -12.19 25.22
N VAL A 199 32.99 -11.92 23.86
CA VAL A 199 33.60 -12.71 22.67
C VAL A 199 32.84 -13.95 22.04
N VAL A 200 32.79 -14.39 20.73
CA VAL A 200 33.20 -13.99 19.30
C VAL A 200 32.34 -14.65 18.11
N GLU A 201 32.86 -15.20 16.96
CA GLU A 201 32.32 -15.16 15.54
C GLU A 201 32.33 -16.48 14.63
N ALA A 202 32.32 -16.41 13.25
CA ALA A 202 32.13 -17.48 12.18
C ALA A 202 33.03 -17.29 10.87
N ALA A 203 32.93 -17.82 9.59
CA ALA A 203 32.09 -18.71 8.69
C ALA A 203 32.86 -19.15 7.36
N ALA A 204 32.38 -20.02 6.40
CA ALA A 204 33.12 -20.40 5.12
C ALA A 204 32.43 -21.21 3.92
N ASN A 205 32.87 -20.99 2.63
CA ASN A 205 33.27 -21.94 1.50
C ASN A 205 32.79 -21.67 0.00
N SER A 206 33.48 -22.18 -1.06
CA SER A 206 33.29 -21.78 -2.50
C SER A 206 33.74 -22.75 -3.67
N GLN A 207 33.09 -22.69 -4.86
CA GLN A 207 33.66 -22.91 -6.23
C GLN A 207 32.62 -22.68 -7.36
N THR A 208 31.32 -22.96 -7.16
CA THR A 208 30.25 -22.29 -7.94
C THR A 208 30.49 -20.78 -7.83
N GLY A 209 30.74 -20.35 -6.57
CA GLY A 209 31.63 -19.26 -6.19
C GLY A 209 33.05 -19.34 -6.76
N ARG A 210 33.14 -19.16 -8.08
CA ARG A 210 34.28 -18.62 -8.82
C ARG A 210 33.75 -17.85 -10.03
N ASP A 211 32.77 -18.43 -10.72
CA ASP A 211 31.94 -17.72 -11.69
C ASP A 211 30.86 -16.91 -10.94
N ASP A 212 30.24 -17.46 -9.88
CA ASP A 212 29.46 -16.64 -8.93
C ASP A 212 30.33 -15.59 -8.22
N ILE A 213 31.65 -15.77 -8.08
CA ILE A 213 32.54 -14.70 -7.53
C ILE A 213 32.74 -13.57 -8.55
N ALA A 214 32.82 -13.88 -9.85
CA ALA A 214 32.85 -12.85 -10.88
C ALA A 214 31.51 -12.12 -10.97
N ALA A 215 30.39 -12.87 -10.93
CA ALA A 215 29.05 -12.30 -10.89
C ALA A 215 28.81 -11.48 -9.61
N GLU A 216 29.19 -11.96 -8.41
CA GLU A 216 29.06 -11.21 -7.15
C GLU A 216 30.00 -10.00 -7.07
N ALA A 217 31.17 -10.02 -7.73
CA ALA A 217 31.98 -8.82 -7.85
C ALA A 217 31.28 -7.74 -8.69
N ILE A 218 30.60 -8.13 -9.77
CA ILE A 218 29.77 -7.23 -10.59
C ILE A 218 28.52 -6.81 -9.81
N PHE A 219 27.83 -7.73 -9.12
CA PHE A 219 26.69 -7.40 -8.27
C PHE A 219 27.08 -6.47 -7.13
N ALA A 220 28.28 -6.59 -6.54
CA ALA A 220 28.79 -5.69 -5.53
C ALA A 220 29.03 -4.27 -6.09
N ASP A 221 29.62 -4.15 -7.27
CA ASP A 221 29.77 -2.86 -7.99
C ASP A 221 28.41 -2.23 -8.32
N LEU A 222 27.45 -3.02 -8.82
CA LEU A 222 26.07 -2.57 -9.07
C LEU A 222 25.34 -2.17 -7.76
N LYS A 223 25.55 -2.90 -6.66
CA LYS A 223 25.03 -2.58 -5.32
C LYS A 223 25.68 -1.31 -4.74
N GLU A 224 26.97 -1.05 -4.99
CA GLU A 224 27.64 0.21 -4.58
C GLU A 224 27.18 1.40 -5.43
N GLN A 225 27.03 1.23 -6.75
CA GLN A 225 26.60 2.29 -7.67
C GLN A 225 25.13 2.71 -7.48
N PHE A 226 24.22 1.77 -7.17
CA PHE A 226 22.77 2.02 -7.13
C PHE A 226 22.13 1.85 -5.74
N GLY A 227 22.87 1.31 -4.77
CA GLY A 227 22.48 1.20 -3.37
C GLY A 227 21.62 -0.03 -3.04
N GLU A 228 21.67 -0.42 -1.76
CA GLU A 228 20.80 -1.45 -1.17
C GLU A 228 19.36 -0.91 -1.00
N GLY A 229 18.63 -0.87 -2.13
CA GLY A 229 17.20 -0.54 -2.18
C GLY A 229 16.30 -1.64 -1.60
N PHE A 230 15.01 -1.32 -1.44
CA PHE A 230 14.00 -2.30 -1.05
C PHE A 230 13.73 -3.27 -2.21
N GLY A 231 14.36 -4.45 -2.16
CA GLY A 231 14.26 -5.44 -3.24
C GLY A 231 15.23 -5.15 -4.38
N ALA A 232 16.52 -5.10 -4.07
CA ALA A 232 17.55 -5.43 -5.05
C ALA A 232 17.65 -6.96 -5.12
N ASP A 233 17.50 -7.54 -6.31
CA ASP A 233 17.49 -8.99 -6.55
C ASP A 233 18.46 -9.36 -7.69
N THR A 234 19.01 -10.56 -7.61
CA THR A 234 20.13 -11.00 -8.46
C THR A 234 20.01 -12.47 -8.78
N GLY A 235 20.05 -12.81 -10.07
CA GLY A 235 19.90 -14.18 -10.53
C GLY A 235 20.55 -14.46 -11.88
N TYR A 236 20.33 -15.67 -12.37
CA TYR A 236 20.84 -16.19 -13.63
C TYR A 236 19.70 -16.89 -14.37
N LEU A 237 19.62 -16.67 -15.68
CA LEU A 237 18.62 -17.19 -16.61
C LEU A 237 19.30 -18.29 -17.44
N GLU A 238 18.91 -19.55 -17.20
CA GLU A 238 19.68 -20.72 -17.64
C GLU A 238 19.59 -20.94 -19.16
N ASN A 239 18.43 -20.68 -19.78
CA ASN A 239 18.25 -20.88 -21.21
C ASN A 239 18.80 -19.70 -22.02
N SER A 240 18.77 -18.49 -21.43
CA SER A 240 19.31 -17.26 -22.00
C SER A 240 20.84 -17.14 -21.87
N ASP A 241 21.48 -17.86 -20.93
CA ASP A 241 22.87 -17.60 -20.49
C ASP A 241 23.08 -16.11 -20.14
N VAL A 242 22.28 -15.60 -19.18
CA VAL A 242 22.28 -14.18 -18.76
C VAL A 242 22.14 -14.05 -17.25
N TYR A 243 23.03 -13.27 -16.64
CA TYR A 243 22.89 -12.78 -15.27
C TYR A 243 22.06 -11.50 -15.24
N TYR A 244 21.25 -11.32 -14.21
CA TYR A 244 20.51 -10.06 -13.98
C TYR A 244 20.76 -9.50 -12.58
N PHE A 245 20.70 -8.17 -12.50
CA PHE A 245 20.53 -7.38 -11.29
C PHE A 245 19.30 -6.50 -11.50
N SER A 246 18.28 -6.69 -10.68
CA SER A 246 17.09 -5.83 -10.63
C SER A 246 17.12 -5.00 -9.33
N HIS A 247 16.54 -3.81 -9.38
CA HIS A 247 16.49 -2.89 -8.25
C HIS A 247 15.16 -2.13 -8.26
N CYS A 248 14.42 -2.24 -7.16
CA CYS A 248 13.34 -1.31 -6.82
C CYS A 248 13.77 -0.36 -5.67
N SER A 249 13.24 0.85 -5.71
CA SER A 249 13.46 1.89 -4.71
C SER A 249 12.24 2.78 -4.57
N ALA A 250 11.99 3.27 -3.35
CA ALA A 250 10.93 4.22 -3.07
C ALA A 250 11.33 5.68 -3.36
N THR A 251 12.61 5.94 -3.72
CA THR A 251 13.18 7.30 -3.86
C THR A 251 13.94 7.53 -5.17
N SER A 252 14.11 6.49 -6.00
CA SER A 252 14.78 6.54 -7.31
C SER A 252 14.01 5.74 -8.35
N PHE A 253 14.32 5.94 -9.63
CA PHE A 253 13.86 5.06 -10.70
C PHE A 253 14.36 3.63 -10.46
N GLY A 254 13.56 2.64 -10.87
CA GLY A 254 13.98 1.24 -10.82
C GLY A 254 15.07 0.97 -11.86
N LYS A 255 15.86 -0.08 -11.66
CA LYS A 255 16.91 -0.45 -12.61
C LYS A 255 16.89 -1.93 -12.92
N LEU A 256 17.09 -2.25 -14.20
CA LEU A 256 17.49 -3.57 -14.64
C LEU A 256 18.89 -3.44 -15.23
N ALA A 257 19.83 -4.27 -14.78
CA ALA A 257 21.05 -4.57 -15.50
C ALA A 257 21.03 -6.05 -15.87
N VAL A 258 21.43 -6.38 -17.10
CA VAL A 258 21.61 -7.75 -17.58
C VAL A 258 22.99 -7.89 -18.21
N PHE A 259 23.66 -9.01 -17.97
CA PHE A 259 25.00 -9.25 -18.49
C PHE A 259 25.31 -10.71 -18.82
N ARG A 260 26.21 -10.88 -19.79
CA ARG A 260 26.87 -12.17 -20.08
C ARG A 260 28.32 -12.11 -19.65
N LEU A 261 28.80 -13.16 -18.98
CA LEU A 261 30.23 -13.32 -18.66
C LEU A 261 30.98 -13.84 -19.89
N GLN A 262 32.17 -13.28 -20.14
CA GLN A 262 33.07 -13.68 -21.22
C GLN A 262 34.28 -14.42 -20.67
N GLN A 263 35.01 -15.14 -21.55
CA GLN A 263 36.20 -15.90 -21.16
C GLN A 263 37.27 -14.99 -20.56
N GLY A 264 37.49 -15.11 -19.26
CA GLY A 264 38.41 -14.27 -18.48
C GLY A 264 37.73 -13.45 -17.36
N GLY A 265 36.39 -13.42 -17.31
CA GLY A 265 35.63 -12.70 -16.28
C GLY A 265 35.30 -11.24 -16.64
N GLU A 266 35.58 -10.82 -17.88
CA GLU A 266 34.99 -9.59 -18.43
C GLU A 266 33.48 -9.81 -18.68
N ALA A 267 32.67 -8.75 -18.61
CA ALA A 267 31.22 -8.86 -18.76
C ALA A 267 30.69 -7.86 -19.80
N GLN A 268 29.82 -8.32 -20.68
CA GLN A 268 29.00 -7.43 -21.51
C GLN A 268 27.79 -7.00 -20.67
N ILE A 269 27.86 -5.80 -20.06
CA ILE A 269 26.79 -5.27 -19.21
C ILE A 269 25.93 -4.28 -20.01
N TRP A 270 24.62 -4.50 -19.98
CA TRP A 270 23.60 -3.54 -20.42
C TRP A 270 22.72 -3.17 -19.23
N SER A 271 22.19 -1.94 -19.20
CA SER A 271 21.19 -1.56 -18.19
C SER A 271 20.18 -0.54 -18.70
N ASP A 272 19.01 -0.55 -18.06
CA ASP A 272 17.91 0.38 -18.31
C ASP A 272 17.40 0.97 -16.99
N GLU A 273 17.39 2.30 -16.90
CA GLU A 273 16.79 3.04 -15.79
C GLU A 273 15.31 3.26 -16.13
N SER A 274 14.44 2.59 -15.40
CA SER A 274 13.04 2.42 -15.76
C SER A 274 12.12 2.46 -14.53
N ALA A 275 10.98 1.78 -14.58
CA ALA A 275 10.10 1.64 -13.42
C ALA A 275 10.62 0.54 -12.48
N CYS A 276 10.13 0.52 -11.23
CA CYS A 276 10.50 -0.47 -10.20
C CYS A 276 10.38 -1.90 -10.75
N VAL A 277 11.49 -2.65 -10.79
CA VAL A 277 11.57 -3.97 -11.41
C VAL A 277 11.32 -5.03 -10.33
N ASN A 278 10.24 -5.79 -10.47
CA ASN A 278 9.73 -6.70 -9.43
C ASN A 278 9.71 -8.18 -9.85
N GLY A 279 10.42 -8.50 -10.94
CA GLY A 279 10.64 -9.86 -11.41
C GLY A 279 11.35 -9.88 -12.76
N VAL A 280 12.20 -10.89 -12.97
CA VAL A 280 12.87 -11.18 -14.25
C VAL A 280 12.80 -12.68 -14.46
N ASP A 281 12.32 -13.10 -15.64
CA ASP A 281 12.30 -14.49 -16.08
C ASP A 281 12.62 -14.57 -17.58
N GLU A 282 12.47 -15.76 -18.17
CA GLU A 282 12.74 -16.03 -19.58
C GLU A 282 11.60 -16.83 -20.22
N THR A 283 11.28 -16.54 -21.49
CA THR A 283 10.23 -17.22 -22.24
C THR A 283 10.49 -17.10 -23.75
N ASP A 284 10.11 -18.11 -24.53
CA ASP A 284 10.18 -18.12 -26.00
C ASP A 284 8.79 -17.74 -26.55
N VAL A 285 8.56 -16.45 -26.77
CA VAL A 285 7.20 -15.91 -26.99
C VAL A 285 6.63 -16.33 -28.35
N ASN A 286 7.49 -16.43 -29.37
CA ASN A 286 7.13 -16.77 -30.75
C ASN A 286 7.50 -18.20 -31.16
N SER A 287 8.01 -19.02 -30.24
CA SER A 287 8.34 -20.44 -30.45
C SER A 287 9.42 -20.70 -31.52
N ASP A 288 10.49 -19.90 -31.54
CA ASP A 288 11.63 -20.09 -32.45
C ASP A 288 12.87 -20.75 -31.81
N GLY A 289 12.93 -20.83 -30.48
CA GLY A 289 14.00 -21.45 -29.71
C GLY A 289 15.04 -20.51 -29.10
N GLU A 290 15.00 -19.19 -29.36
CA GLU A 290 15.87 -18.19 -28.72
C GLU A 290 15.06 -17.39 -27.66
N PRO A 291 15.22 -17.66 -26.34
CA PRO A 291 14.34 -17.06 -25.32
C PRO A 291 14.53 -15.55 -25.16
N GLU A 292 13.41 -14.83 -25.01
CA GLU A 292 13.38 -13.47 -24.51
C GLU A 292 13.58 -13.42 -23.00
N ILE A 293 14.41 -12.47 -22.54
CA ILE A 293 14.42 -12.03 -21.15
C ILE A 293 13.15 -11.19 -20.94
N ARG A 294 12.23 -11.68 -20.12
CA ARG A 294 10.97 -11.01 -19.78
C ARG A 294 11.12 -10.36 -18.40
N TYR A 295 10.77 -9.09 -18.27
CA TYR A 295 10.88 -8.38 -16.99
C TYR A 295 9.63 -7.56 -16.66
N TYR A 296 9.30 -7.60 -15.37
CA TYR A 296 8.08 -7.04 -14.80
C TYR A 296 8.39 -5.70 -14.14
N THR A 297 7.87 -4.62 -14.71
CA THR A 297 7.98 -3.27 -14.14
C THR A 297 6.66 -2.83 -13.52
N GLN A 298 6.71 -2.21 -12.35
CA GLN A 298 5.56 -1.62 -11.67
C GLN A 298 5.81 -0.14 -11.37
N GLY A 299 4.78 0.69 -11.47
CA GLY A 299 4.89 2.12 -11.26
C GLY A 299 3.55 2.74 -10.87
N GLY A 300 3.57 3.68 -9.93
CA GLY A 300 2.36 4.33 -9.46
C GLY A 300 2.63 5.67 -8.79
N GLY A 301 1.55 6.43 -8.59
CA GLY A 301 1.53 7.71 -7.90
C GLY A 301 0.18 7.93 -7.24
N SER A 302 -0.12 9.17 -6.84
CA SER A 302 -1.40 9.51 -6.21
C SER A 302 -2.59 9.23 -7.13
N GLY A 303 -3.30 8.12 -6.89
CA GLY A 303 -4.54 7.74 -7.58
C GLY A 303 -4.38 6.88 -8.84
N PHE A 304 -3.17 6.51 -9.26
CA PHE A 304 -2.92 5.64 -10.41
C PHE A 304 -1.78 4.65 -10.16
N TYR A 305 -1.92 3.43 -10.64
CA TYR A 305 -0.88 2.40 -10.61
C TYR A 305 -0.98 1.54 -11.88
N SER A 306 0.13 1.16 -12.47
CA SER A 306 0.16 0.09 -13.48
C SER A 306 1.39 -0.79 -13.39
N ALA A 307 1.22 -2.03 -13.86
CA ALA A 307 2.29 -2.96 -14.16
C ALA A 307 2.47 -3.06 -15.68
N SER A 308 3.69 -3.34 -16.11
CA SER A 308 4.01 -3.57 -17.52
C SER A 308 5.07 -4.63 -17.66
N VAL A 309 4.80 -5.60 -18.52
CA VAL A 309 5.78 -6.56 -19.02
C VAL A 309 6.56 -5.93 -20.18
N SER A 310 7.87 -6.18 -20.17
CA SER A 310 8.80 -5.70 -21.18
C SER A 310 9.72 -6.86 -21.58
N PHE A 311 10.06 -6.97 -22.85
CA PHE A 311 10.91 -8.05 -23.38
C PHE A 311 12.25 -7.51 -23.88
N LEU A 312 13.34 -8.25 -23.64
CA LEU A 312 14.66 -8.05 -24.23
C LEU A 312 15.08 -9.31 -24.97
N HIS A 313 15.39 -9.18 -26.25
CA HIS A 313 15.86 -10.30 -27.08
C HIS A 313 17.37 -10.13 -27.30
N TRP A 314 18.18 -11.10 -26.91
CA TRP A 314 19.65 -11.01 -26.94
C TRP A 314 20.30 -12.26 -27.56
N PRO A 315 20.33 -12.34 -28.91
CA PRO A 315 20.99 -13.43 -29.62
C PRO A 315 22.44 -13.61 -29.20
N GLN A 316 22.94 -14.84 -29.24
CA GLN A 316 24.34 -15.11 -28.93
C GLN A 316 25.27 -14.38 -29.92
N GLY A 317 26.17 -13.55 -29.39
CA GLY A 317 27.14 -12.76 -30.16
C GLY A 317 26.70 -11.34 -30.49
N ASP A 318 25.45 -10.94 -30.26
CA ASP A 318 25.06 -9.52 -30.32
C ASP A 318 25.69 -8.74 -29.14
N PRO A 319 26.19 -7.51 -29.36
CA PRO A 319 26.95 -6.77 -28.33
C PRO A 319 26.09 -6.21 -27.19
N GLN A 320 24.77 -6.20 -27.35
CA GLN A 320 23.78 -5.73 -26.37
C GLN A 320 22.39 -6.31 -26.70
N PRO A 321 21.47 -6.40 -25.73
CA PRO A 321 20.09 -6.81 -26.00
C PRO A 321 19.32 -5.79 -26.84
N LYS A 322 18.36 -6.29 -27.62
CA LYS A 322 17.38 -5.48 -28.36
C LYS A 322 16.12 -5.34 -27.51
N LYS A 323 15.66 -4.11 -27.27
CA LYS A 323 14.36 -3.88 -26.61
C LYS A 323 13.22 -4.29 -27.54
N GLY A 324 12.38 -5.21 -27.09
CA GLY A 324 11.18 -5.68 -27.79
C GLY A 324 9.93 -4.89 -27.42
N LEU A 325 8.78 -5.59 -27.42
CA LEU A 325 7.51 -5.02 -26.97
C LEU A 325 7.58 -4.61 -25.48
N LYS A 326 6.91 -3.50 -25.14
CA LYS A 326 6.45 -3.21 -23.78
C LYS A 326 4.93 -3.05 -23.81
N TYR A 327 4.22 -3.75 -22.93
CA TYR A 327 2.77 -3.61 -22.78
C TYR A 327 2.37 -3.57 -21.31
N GLU A 328 1.25 -2.91 -21.04
CA GLU A 328 0.69 -2.74 -19.71
C GLU A 328 -0.17 -3.96 -19.37
N THR A 329 0.23 -4.76 -18.37
CA THR A 329 -0.46 -6.01 -17.96
C THR A 329 -1.64 -5.74 -17.05
N TYR A 330 -1.55 -4.76 -16.17
CA TYR A 330 -2.72 -4.19 -15.52
C TYR A 330 -2.50 -2.71 -15.22
N ALA A 331 -3.58 -1.95 -15.25
CA ALA A 331 -3.64 -0.60 -14.71
C ALA A 331 -4.89 -0.44 -13.85
N TYR A 332 -4.77 0.24 -12.72
CA TYR A 332 -5.92 0.72 -11.98
C TYR A 332 -5.81 2.21 -11.65
N SER A 333 -6.97 2.86 -11.56
CA SER A 333 -7.07 4.24 -11.07
C SER A 333 -8.21 4.38 -10.08
N TRP A 334 -7.97 5.20 -9.06
CA TRP A 334 -8.92 5.49 -7.97
C TRP A 334 -9.50 6.91 -8.15
N TRP A 335 -10.82 7.03 -8.23
CA TRP A 335 -11.48 8.33 -8.48
C TRP A 335 -12.05 8.95 -7.20
N ASP A 336 -11.16 9.54 -6.40
CA ASP A 336 -11.49 10.18 -5.12
C ASP A 336 -12.31 11.47 -5.29
N GLY A 337 -13.63 11.34 -5.19
CA GLY A 337 -14.54 12.47 -5.10
C GLY A 337 -15.83 12.33 -5.91
N LEU A 338 -15.97 11.30 -6.76
CA LEU A 338 -17.22 11.06 -7.46
C LEU A 338 -18.35 10.73 -6.46
N TYR A 339 -18.08 9.88 -5.48
CA TYR A 339 -19.01 9.55 -4.38
C TYR A 339 -19.55 10.78 -3.64
N ALA A 340 -18.72 11.82 -3.46
CA ALA A 340 -19.12 13.06 -2.83
C ALA A 340 -20.11 13.90 -3.66
N GLN A 341 -20.22 13.67 -4.97
CA GLN A 341 -21.25 14.30 -5.82
C GLN A 341 -22.63 13.65 -5.62
N TYR A 342 -22.66 12.38 -5.19
CA TYR A 342 -23.87 11.61 -4.87
C TYR A 342 -24.17 11.56 -3.35
N GLY A 343 -23.52 12.41 -2.55
CA GLY A 343 -23.78 12.54 -1.11
C GLY A 343 -23.09 11.52 -0.20
N TYR A 344 -22.17 10.70 -0.73
CA TYR A 344 -21.37 9.75 0.04
C TYR A 344 -20.04 10.38 0.46
N ASP A 345 -19.63 10.18 1.71
CA ASP A 345 -18.41 10.78 2.26
C ASP A 345 -17.13 10.27 1.56
N LYS A 346 -16.09 11.12 1.47
CA LYS A 346 -14.77 10.69 0.99
C LYS A 346 -14.25 9.57 1.88
N GLY A 347 -13.97 8.40 1.28
CA GLY A 347 -13.50 7.21 1.99
C GLY A 347 -14.59 6.24 2.44
N VAL A 348 -15.89 6.52 2.23
CA VAL A 348 -16.96 5.50 2.40
C VAL A 348 -16.90 4.43 1.32
N ALA A 349 -16.56 4.84 0.10
CA ALA A 349 -16.10 3.97 -0.97
C ALA A 349 -15.16 4.78 -1.86
N SER A 350 -14.06 4.16 -2.31
CA SER A 350 -13.34 4.59 -3.50
C SER A 350 -14.01 3.97 -4.73
N LEU A 351 -13.88 4.62 -5.89
CA LEU A 351 -14.20 3.99 -7.17
C LEU A 351 -12.88 3.54 -7.80
N MET A 352 -12.75 2.24 -8.04
CA MET A 352 -11.60 1.65 -8.71
C MET A 352 -12.03 1.22 -10.11
N VAL A 353 -11.36 1.71 -11.14
CA VAL A 353 -11.40 1.06 -12.46
C VAL A 353 -10.13 0.24 -12.64
N THR A 354 -10.24 -1.01 -13.05
CA THR A 354 -9.10 -1.87 -13.40
C THR A 354 -9.21 -2.28 -14.87
N THR A 355 -8.09 -2.19 -15.59
CA THR A 355 -7.93 -2.74 -16.94
C THR A 355 -6.83 -3.77 -16.88
N THR A 356 -7.17 -5.04 -17.04
CA THR A 356 -6.22 -6.16 -17.09
C THR A 356 -6.01 -6.55 -18.54
N ARG A 357 -4.77 -6.88 -18.92
CA ARG A 357 -4.40 -7.34 -20.26
C ARG A 357 -3.51 -8.56 -20.17
N GLU A 358 -3.97 -9.66 -20.73
CA GLU A 358 -3.21 -10.91 -20.80
C GLU A 358 -2.71 -11.10 -22.24
N LEU A 359 -1.42 -11.43 -22.37
CA LEU A 359 -0.81 -11.75 -23.65
C LEU A 359 -1.14 -13.21 -23.96
N VAL A 360 -1.71 -13.48 -25.14
CA VAL A 360 -1.97 -14.86 -25.56
C VAL A 360 -0.68 -15.42 -26.18
N GLU A 361 0.24 -15.83 -25.31
CA GLU A 361 1.53 -16.45 -25.67
C GLU A 361 1.32 -17.73 -26.49
N GLY A 362 2.13 -17.96 -27.52
CA GLY A 362 2.05 -19.11 -28.43
C GLY A 362 2.15 -18.76 -29.91
N PRO A 363 1.89 -19.72 -30.84
CA PRO A 363 2.24 -19.63 -32.27
C PRO A 363 1.54 -18.54 -33.12
N SER A 364 0.77 -17.66 -32.50
CA SER A 364 0.21 -16.43 -33.10
C SER A 364 1.03 -15.18 -32.76
N CYS A 365 2.12 -15.32 -32.00
CA CYS A 365 3.10 -14.28 -31.74
C CYS A 365 4.14 -14.22 -32.87
N GLU A 366 4.39 -13.03 -33.40
CA GLU A 366 5.38 -12.79 -34.47
C GLU A 366 6.33 -11.65 -34.09
N TRP A 367 7.64 -11.81 -34.33
CA TRP A 367 8.59 -10.69 -34.39
C TRP A 367 8.39 -9.86 -35.67
N ASP A 368 8.37 -8.54 -35.52
CA ASP A 368 8.20 -7.54 -36.58
C ASP A 368 8.91 -6.23 -36.21
N GLU A 369 8.96 -5.24 -37.11
CA GLU A 369 9.49 -3.91 -36.83
C GLU A 369 8.38 -2.88 -36.58
N TYR A 370 8.28 -2.39 -35.34
CA TYR A 370 7.46 -1.22 -35.04
C TYR A 370 8.17 0.07 -35.45
N CYS A 371 7.82 0.57 -36.62
CA CYS A 371 8.17 1.92 -37.08
C CYS A 371 7.17 2.97 -36.54
N PRO A 372 7.59 3.93 -35.68
CA PRO A 372 6.67 4.94 -35.15
C PRO A 372 6.13 5.85 -36.26
N SER A 373 4.80 6.02 -36.32
CA SER A 373 4.17 6.81 -37.40
C SER A 373 4.45 8.33 -37.32
N ARG A 374 4.92 8.81 -36.16
CA ARG A 374 5.51 10.14 -35.94
C ARG A 374 6.58 10.09 -34.84
N PRO A 375 7.66 10.89 -34.94
CA PRO A 375 8.07 11.65 -36.13
C PRO A 375 8.50 10.69 -37.26
N LYS A 376 8.54 11.17 -38.52
CA LYS A 376 8.69 10.30 -39.72
C LYS A 376 10.08 9.69 -39.89
N ASP A 377 11.02 10.19 -39.13
CA ASP A 377 12.45 9.89 -39.06
C ASP A 377 12.81 9.14 -37.76
N ALA A 378 11.82 8.70 -36.99
CA ALA A 378 12.04 7.80 -35.86
C ALA A 378 12.49 6.42 -36.35
N GLU A 379 13.59 5.92 -35.77
CA GLU A 379 14.08 4.57 -36.02
C GLU A 379 13.02 3.52 -35.64
N CYS A 380 12.85 2.52 -36.52
CA CYS A 380 12.02 1.37 -36.24
C CYS A 380 12.63 0.54 -35.12
N ARG A 381 11.79 -0.12 -34.32
CA ARG A 381 12.20 -0.92 -33.16
C ARG A 381 11.73 -2.34 -33.34
N ALA A 382 12.52 -3.31 -32.90
CA ALA A 382 12.07 -4.69 -32.80
C ALA A 382 10.82 -4.75 -31.90
N ALA A 383 9.79 -5.48 -32.33
CA ALA A 383 8.53 -5.61 -31.61
C ALA A 383 7.95 -7.02 -31.80
N ILE A 384 7.27 -7.51 -30.77
CA ILE A 384 6.48 -8.74 -30.85
C ILE A 384 5.01 -8.34 -31.05
N ARG A 385 4.30 -9.04 -31.93
CA ARG A 385 2.84 -8.90 -32.12
C ARG A 385 2.17 -10.21 -31.71
N CYS A 386 1.41 -10.19 -30.62
CA CYS A 386 0.55 -11.31 -30.19
C CYS A 386 -0.91 -10.84 -30.07
N PRO A 387 -1.89 -11.75 -30.02
CA PRO A 387 -3.22 -11.44 -29.51
C PRO A 387 -3.15 -11.05 -28.03
N VAL A 388 -4.05 -10.16 -27.60
CA VAL A 388 -4.16 -9.67 -26.22
C VAL A 388 -5.64 -9.65 -25.83
N THR A 389 -5.99 -10.29 -24.71
CA THR A 389 -7.32 -10.11 -24.10
C THR A 389 -7.31 -8.82 -23.27
N VAL A 390 -8.44 -8.12 -23.17
CA VAL A 390 -8.57 -6.91 -22.36
C VAL A 390 -9.84 -6.97 -21.52
N GLU A 391 -9.66 -7.15 -20.21
CA GLU A 391 -10.74 -7.09 -19.23
C GLU A 391 -10.87 -5.68 -18.66
N LYS A 392 -12.11 -5.24 -18.39
CA LYS A 392 -12.42 -3.90 -17.87
C LYS A 392 -13.42 -3.97 -16.71
N LYS A 393 -12.91 -3.88 -15.49
CA LYS A 393 -13.69 -3.96 -14.26
C LYS A 393 -13.85 -2.59 -13.58
N LEU A 394 -14.99 -2.44 -12.92
CA LEU A 394 -15.38 -1.32 -12.07
C LEU A 394 -15.71 -1.87 -10.69
N PHE A 395 -15.04 -1.36 -9.66
CA PHE A 395 -15.28 -1.74 -8.28
C PHE A 395 -15.60 -0.54 -7.39
N VAL A 396 -16.46 -0.80 -6.44
CA VAL A 396 -16.84 0.06 -5.32
C VAL A 396 -16.11 -0.41 -4.08
N ALA A 397 -15.45 0.51 -3.35
CA ALA A 397 -14.73 0.26 -2.10
C ALA A 397 -13.53 -0.72 -2.17
N GLY A 398 -13.27 -1.35 -3.31
CA GLY A 398 -12.12 -2.24 -3.56
C GLY A 398 -12.53 -3.49 -4.35
N GLU A 399 -11.53 -4.20 -4.89
CA GLU A 399 -11.73 -5.42 -5.70
C GLU A 399 -12.36 -6.57 -4.88
N ASP A 400 -11.84 -6.84 -3.68
CA ASP A 400 -12.38 -7.83 -2.75
C ASP A 400 -13.69 -7.42 -2.04
N ALA A 401 -14.14 -6.18 -2.21
CA ALA A 401 -15.28 -5.64 -1.46
C ALA A 401 -16.62 -6.18 -1.99
N PRO A 402 -17.55 -6.62 -1.13
CA PRO A 402 -18.92 -6.89 -1.54
C PRO A 402 -19.63 -5.59 -1.94
N TYR A 403 -20.51 -5.67 -2.93
CA TYR A 403 -21.27 -4.52 -3.41
C TYR A 403 -22.09 -3.87 -2.26
N PRO A 404 -21.88 -2.58 -1.93
CA PRO A 404 -22.48 -1.98 -0.75
C PRO A 404 -24.00 -1.96 -0.77
N ASP A 405 -24.63 -2.41 0.31
CA ASP A 405 -26.09 -2.44 0.45
C ASP A 405 -26.74 -1.05 0.34
N VAL A 406 -26.00 0.01 0.73
CA VAL A 406 -26.44 1.40 0.59
C VAL A 406 -26.59 1.88 -0.86
N LEU A 407 -26.06 1.13 -1.84
CA LEU A 407 -26.17 1.42 -3.28
C LEU A 407 -27.16 0.50 -4.01
N ARG A 408 -27.87 -0.40 -3.31
CA ARG A 408 -28.83 -1.32 -3.94
C ARG A 408 -30.17 -0.61 -4.18
N GLY A 409 -30.54 -0.40 -5.45
CA GLY A 409 -31.77 0.30 -5.83
C GLY A 409 -31.64 1.82 -5.95
N GLU A 410 -30.43 2.38 -5.77
CA GLU A 410 -30.19 3.82 -5.85
C GLU A 410 -30.10 4.31 -7.30
N ARG A 411 -31.22 4.84 -7.80
CA ARG A 411 -31.46 5.11 -9.24
C ARG A 411 -30.48 6.06 -9.91
N GLU A 412 -29.83 6.94 -9.14
CA GLU A 412 -28.82 7.88 -9.68
C GLU A 412 -27.46 7.19 -9.84
N TRP A 413 -27.12 6.30 -8.91
CA TRP A 413 -25.95 5.44 -8.98
C TRP A 413 -26.10 4.35 -10.07
N GLU A 414 -27.25 3.69 -10.16
CA GLU A 414 -27.55 2.71 -11.22
C GLU A 414 -27.48 3.34 -12.62
N ARG A 415 -27.87 4.62 -12.76
CA ARG A 415 -27.67 5.39 -13.99
C ARG A 415 -26.19 5.61 -14.26
N PHE A 416 -25.43 6.12 -13.28
CA PHE A 416 -23.99 6.37 -13.44
C PHE A 416 -23.22 5.12 -13.90
N VAL A 417 -23.47 3.96 -13.29
CA VAL A 417 -22.76 2.70 -13.67
C VAL A 417 -23.07 2.31 -15.12
N ARG A 418 -24.31 2.45 -15.58
CA ARG A 418 -24.67 2.21 -16.97
C ARG A 418 -24.01 3.21 -17.91
N ASP A 419 -24.06 4.50 -17.59
CA ASP A 419 -23.49 5.57 -18.42
C ASP A 419 -21.95 5.39 -18.54
N VAL A 420 -21.28 4.86 -17.50
CA VAL A 420 -19.87 4.41 -17.55
C VAL A 420 -19.71 3.18 -18.45
N TYR A 421 -20.55 2.15 -18.31
CA TYR A 421 -20.48 0.96 -19.17
C TYR A 421 -20.59 1.34 -20.65
N GLU A 422 -21.64 2.07 -21.03
CA GLU A 422 -21.90 2.50 -22.41
C GLU A 422 -20.79 3.42 -22.96
N GLY A 423 -20.20 4.27 -22.12
CA GLY A 423 -19.14 5.19 -22.52
C GLY A 423 -17.72 4.61 -22.57
N THR A 424 -17.45 3.49 -21.89
CA THR A 424 -16.06 3.01 -21.67
C THR A 424 -15.85 1.50 -21.74
N GLY A 425 -16.91 0.70 -21.58
CA GLY A 425 -16.86 -0.75 -21.42
C GLY A 425 -16.47 -1.26 -20.02
N PHE A 426 -16.32 -0.39 -19.00
CA PHE A 426 -16.08 -0.84 -17.63
C PHE A 426 -17.33 -1.49 -17.01
N ARG A 427 -17.20 -2.72 -16.52
CA ARG A 427 -18.29 -3.50 -15.91
C ARG A 427 -18.18 -3.58 -14.39
N LEU A 428 -19.29 -3.37 -13.69
CA LEU A 428 -19.39 -3.53 -12.24
C LEU A 428 -19.07 -4.98 -11.84
N ALA A 429 -17.99 -5.17 -11.09
CA ALA A 429 -17.38 -6.48 -10.82
C ALA A 429 -17.28 -6.85 -9.33
N ASN A 430 -17.81 -6.01 -8.43
CA ASN A 430 -17.90 -6.35 -7.01
C ASN A 430 -18.65 -7.67 -6.80
N LYS A 431 -18.21 -8.43 -5.80
CA LYS A 431 -18.95 -9.60 -5.32
C LYS A 431 -20.37 -9.19 -4.89
N ASP A 432 -21.34 -10.05 -5.18
CA ASP A 432 -22.76 -9.85 -4.83
C ASP A 432 -23.39 -8.57 -5.45
N ALA A 433 -22.81 -8.05 -6.54
CA ALA A 433 -23.40 -6.97 -7.34
C ALA A 433 -24.67 -7.44 -8.10
N PRO A 434 -25.71 -6.60 -8.23
CA PRO A 434 -26.94 -6.98 -8.91
C PRO A 434 -26.79 -6.92 -10.45
N GLU A 435 -26.89 -8.08 -11.10
CA GLU A 435 -26.78 -8.30 -12.56
C GLU A 435 -27.55 -7.29 -13.42
N GLY A 436 -28.72 -6.85 -12.95
CA GLY A 436 -29.64 -5.97 -13.66
C GLY A 436 -29.12 -4.56 -13.98
N ILE A 437 -28.08 -4.06 -13.29
CA ILE A 437 -27.55 -2.70 -13.52
C ILE A 437 -26.95 -2.57 -14.93
N ILE A 438 -26.30 -3.63 -15.43
CA ILE A 438 -25.66 -3.65 -16.77
C ILE A 438 -26.43 -4.56 -17.74
N GLY A 439 -27.12 -5.60 -17.24
CA GLY A 439 -27.98 -6.47 -18.06
C GLY A 439 -29.11 -5.74 -18.80
N ALA A 440 -29.43 -4.50 -18.41
CA ALA A 440 -30.39 -3.64 -19.10
C ALA A 440 -29.83 -2.85 -20.30
N SER A 441 -28.51 -2.62 -20.38
CA SER A 441 -27.86 -1.82 -21.44
C SER A 441 -27.11 -2.63 -22.48
N LEU A 442 -26.65 -3.84 -22.14
CA LEU A 442 -26.03 -4.75 -23.11
C LEU A 442 -26.97 -4.96 -24.30
N SER A 443 -26.48 -4.68 -25.51
CA SER A 443 -27.18 -5.04 -26.75
C SER A 443 -27.35 -6.57 -26.83
N PRO A 444 -28.32 -7.08 -27.61
CA PRO A 444 -28.49 -8.51 -27.80
C PRO A 444 -27.21 -9.21 -28.26
N LEU A 445 -26.39 -8.53 -29.08
CA LEU A 445 -25.11 -9.05 -29.55
C LEU A 445 -24.06 -9.17 -28.43
N GLU A 446 -23.96 -8.18 -27.54
CA GLU A 446 -23.05 -8.25 -26.40
C GLU A 446 -23.43 -9.37 -25.43
N LYS A 447 -24.72 -9.60 -25.18
CA LYS A 447 -25.20 -10.74 -24.37
C LYS A 447 -24.81 -12.10 -24.98
N VAL A 448 -24.84 -12.19 -26.31
CA VAL A 448 -24.41 -13.39 -27.07
C VAL A 448 -22.89 -13.56 -27.09
N LEU A 449 -22.12 -12.50 -26.83
CA LEU A 449 -20.66 -12.56 -26.65
C LEU A 449 -20.28 -12.93 -25.20
N ASP A 450 -20.95 -12.36 -24.19
CA ASP A 450 -20.78 -12.74 -22.77
C ASP A 450 -21.04 -14.23 -22.54
N THR A 451 -22.12 -14.74 -23.14
CA THR A 451 -22.49 -16.17 -23.03
C THR A 451 -21.50 -17.10 -23.75
N ALA A 452 -20.45 -16.56 -24.38
CA ALA A 452 -19.42 -17.32 -25.11
C ALA A 452 -18.03 -17.30 -24.44
N GLU A 453 -17.84 -16.62 -23.31
CA GLU A 453 -16.61 -16.76 -22.51
C GLU A 453 -16.49 -18.20 -21.98
N GLY A 454 -15.62 -18.99 -22.61
CA GLY A 454 -15.45 -20.43 -22.35
C GLY A 454 -15.61 -21.34 -23.58
N GLU A 455 -16.06 -20.83 -24.74
CA GLU A 455 -16.05 -21.60 -26.00
C GLU A 455 -14.62 -21.71 -26.58
N GLN A 456 -14.18 -22.90 -27.01
CA GLN A 456 -12.88 -23.06 -27.68
C GLN A 456 -12.91 -22.51 -29.13
N PRO A 457 -11.76 -22.02 -29.67
CA PRO A 457 -11.70 -21.45 -31.01
C PRO A 457 -12.22 -22.39 -32.11
N GLY A 458 -13.32 -22.00 -32.74
CA GLY A 458 -13.98 -22.74 -33.83
C GLY A 458 -15.24 -23.52 -33.41
N GLU A 459 -15.48 -23.70 -32.11
CA GLU A 459 -16.79 -24.15 -31.63
C GLU A 459 -17.78 -22.97 -31.55
N VAL A 460 -19.06 -23.30 -31.69
CA VAL A 460 -20.19 -22.39 -31.48
C VAL A 460 -21.29 -23.23 -30.83
N SER A 461 -21.60 -22.98 -29.57
CA SER A 461 -22.56 -23.79 -28.81
C SER A 461 -23.96 -23.73 -29.43
N LYS A 462 -24.80 -24.70 -29.03
CA LYS A 462 -26.20 -24.69 -29.47
C LYS A 462 -26.94 -23.46 -28.95
N ALA A 463 -26.73 -23.06 -27.69
CA ALA A 463 -27.32 -21.86 -27.11
C ALA A 463 -26.98 -20.61 -27.94
N ARG A 464 -25.71 -20.46 -28.35
CA ARG A 464 -25.24 -19.35 -29.21
C ARG A 464 -25.89 -19.37 -30.60
N LYS A 465 -26.11 -20.55 -31.19
CA LYS A 465 -26.83 -20.72 -32.48
C LYS A 465 -28.32 -20.38 -32.37
N ASP A 466 -28.98 -20.86 -31.32
CA ASP A 466 -30.40 -20.62 -31.07
C ASP A 466 -30.64 -19.11 -30.82
N LEU A 467 -29.79 -18.45 -30.02
CA LEU A 467 -29.82 -16.98 -29.81
C LEU A 467 -29.55 -16.15 -31.07
N ILE A 468 -28.61 -16.57 -31.93
CA ILE A 468 -28.35 -15.89 -33.21
C ILE A 468 -29.55 -16.06 -34.16
N SER A 469 -30.22 -17.21 -34.12
CA SER A 469 -31.47 -17.43 -34.87
C SER A 469 -32.59 -16.51 -34.38
N ASP A 470 -32.78 -16.38 -33.07
CA ASP A 470 -33.80 -15.47 -32.48
C ASP A 470 -33.50 -13.98 -32.69
N TRP A 471 -32.28 -13.60 -33.12
CA TRP A 471 -31.93 -12.23 -33.53
C TRP A 471 -32.08 -11.97 -35.05
N LEU A 472 -32.12 -13.03 -35.86
CA LEU A 472 -32.21 -12.95 -37.33
C LEU A 472 -33.64 -13.09 -37.89
N ASN A 473 -34.64 -13.33 -37.03
CA ASN A 473 -36.07 -13.48 -37.39
C ASN A 473 -36.93 -12.35 -36.80
#